data_AF-A0A2H6N6Q8-F1
#
_entry.id   AF-A0A2H6N6Q8-F1
#
_cell.length_a   1.000
_cell.length_b   1.000
_cell.length_c   1.000
_cell.angle_alpha   90.00
_cell.angle_beta   90.00
_cell.angle_gamma   90.00
#
_symmetry.space_group_name_H-M   'P 1'
#
loop_
_entity.id
_entity.type
_entity.pdbx_description
1 polymer ?
#
loop_
_entity_poly.entity_id
_entity_poly.type
_entity_poly.pdbx_seq_one_letter_code
_entity_poly.pdbx_strand_id
1 'polypeptide(L)'
;MCAVFGGIYCLRHSIKCLVLDKELRRCKAVIDHFGQRINASFFVVEDSYLSEKICKNISYRQISRAVLITDRSIQNNESSDQQISILTIPPQEKGQPAVCLVELCSSAMICMKNTYLVHLTCPSIQTAKEDLTHVVEQLFSVAETEGEEEEEGAKPQVLWSVYFNMRDSSSLDRSSYDNLPSNMYVCSGPDGALGNDCAVRQAEAIFQEMFPSEEFCPPPPNPEDIIYDGDGTQPEDPGFSSPSEDKAEKVPEKKLEERPPEE
;
A
#
# COMPACT_ATOMS: atom_id res chain seq x y z
N MET A 1 -5.52 -4.65 12.61
CA MET A 1 -6.49 -4.02 13.53
C MET A 1 -7.93 -4.44 13.20
N CYS A 2 -8.56 -3.97 12.12
CA CYS A 2 -9.97 -4.26 11.83
C CYS A 2 -10.37 -5.75 11.92
N ALA A 3 -9.60 -6.68 11.34
CA ALA A 3 -9.87 -8.13 11.45
C ALA A 3 -9.87 -8.66 12.90
N VAL A 4 -8.93 -8.17 13.73
CA VAL A 4 -8.79 -8.58 15.14
C VAL A 4 -10.04 -8.21 15.94
N PHE A 5 -10.68 -7.09 15.58
CA PHE A 5 -11.93 -6.61 16.17
C PHE A 5 -13.18 -7.10 15.42
N GLY A 6 -13.08 -8.21 14.69
CA GLY A 6 -14.22 -8.88 14.05
C GLY A 6 -14.55 -8.43 12.62
N GLY A 7 -13.71 -7.60 12.00
CA GLY A 7 -13.85 -7.21 10.61
C GLY A 7 -13.69 -8.38 9.63
N ILE A 8 -14.59 -8.48 8.65
CA ILE A 8 -14.58 -9.55 7.64
C ILE A 8 -13.97 -9.03 6.34
N TYR A 9 -13.06 -9.81 5.76
CA TYR A 9 -12.36 -9.49 4.51
C TYR A 9 -12.67 -10.49 3.41
N CYS A 10 -13.09 -9.98 2.25
CA CYS A 10 -13.41 -10.78 1.08
C CYS A 10 -12.64 -10.27 -0.15
N LEU A 11 -11.52 -10.94 -0.49
CA LEU A 11 -10.79 -10.67 -1.73
C LEU A 11 -11.43 -11.41 -2.91
N ARG A 12 -11.24 -10.89 -4.13
CA ARG A 12 -11.90 -11.41 -5.35
C ARG A 12 -13.42 -11.44 -5.23
N HIS A 13 -13.98 -10.47 -4.51
CA HIS A 13 -15.40 -10.36 -4.24
C HIS A 13 -15.91 -8.98 -4.64
N SER A 14 -16.43 -8.85 -5.86
CA SER A 14 -16.89 -7.58 -6.38
C SER A 14 -18.35 -7.30 -6.02
N ILE A 15 -18.68 -6.01 -5.95
CA ILE A 15 -20.04 -5.52 -5.77
C ILE A 15 -20.62 -5.13 -7.13
N LYS A 16 -21.84 -5.60 -7.43
CA LYS A 16 -22.53 -5.30 -8.69
C LYS A 16 -23.25 -3.95 -8.65
N CYS A 17 -23.97 -3.66 -7.58
CA CYS A 17 -24.75 -2.43 -7.47
C CYS A 17 -25.11 -2.04 -6.04
N LEU A 18 -25.54 -0.79 -5.90
CA LEU A 18 -26.10 -0.22 -4.68
C LEU A 18 -27.63 -0.33 -4.70
N VAL A 19 -28.22 -0.62 -3.55
CA VAL A 19 -29.67 -0.59 -3.36
C VAL A 19 -30.06 0.72 -2.69
N LEU A 20 -30.69 1.61 -3.46
CA LEU A 20 -31.06 2.94 -3.00
C LEU A 20 -32.52 3.01 -2.55
N ASP A 21 -32.75 3.68 -1.43
CA ASP A 21 -34.04 4.20 -1.04
C ASP A 21 -34.26 5.56 -1.72
N LYS A 22 -35.28 5.63 -2.59
CA LYS A 22 -35.59 6.85 -3.35
C LYS A 22 -36.22 7.95 -2.50
N GLU A 23 -36.96 7.59 -1.45
CA GLU A 23 -37.63 8.56 -0.59
C GLU A 23 -36.62 9.21 0.37
N LEU A 24 -35.76 8.39 0.97
CA LEU A 24 -34.76 8.85 1.94
C LEU A 24 -33.45 9.31 1.30
N ARG A 25 -33.27 9.09 -0.02
CA ARG A 25 -32.02 9.32 -0.76
C ARG A 25 -30.78 8.68 -0.08
N ARG A 26 -30.97 7.49 0.47
CA ARG A 26 -29.94 6.72 1.19
C ARG A 26 -29.68 5.37 0.54
N CYS A 27 -28.44 4.89 0.65
CA CYS A 27 -28.12 3.50 0.32
C CYS A 27 -28.54 2.59 1.48
N LYS A 28 -29.19 1.46 1.19
CA LYS A 28 -29.65 0.48 2.18
C LYS A 28 -28.83 -0.81 2.17
N ALA A 29 -28.26 -1.16 1.02
CA ALA A 29 -27.56 -2.42 0.82
C ALA A 29 -26.67 -2.36 -0.42
N VAL A 30 -25.80 -3.37 -0.54
CA VAL A 30 -25.14 -3.73 -1.80
C VAL A 30 -25.65 -5.08 -2.28
N ILE A 31 -25.58 -5.31 -3.59
CA ILE A 31 -25.72 -6.64 -4.20
C ILE A 31 -24.36 -7.07 -4.70
N ASP A 32 -23.86 -8.21 -4.23
CA ASP A 32 -22.57 -8.73 -4.63
C ASP A 32 -22.60 -9.49 -5.96
N HIS A 33 -21.45 -9.99 -6.39
CA HIS A 33 -21.34 -10.73 -7.65
C HIS A 33 -22.05 -12.09 -7.66
N PHE A 34 -22.34 -12.68 -6.50
CA PHE A 34 -23.19 -13.87 -6.37
C PHE A 34 -24.69 -13.54 -6.34
N GLY A 35 -25.06 -12.27 -6.27
CA GLY A 35 -26.45 -11.82 -6.14
C GLY A 35 -26.94 -11.78 -4.70
N GLN A 36 -26.05 -11.95 -3.72
CA GLN A 36 -26.38 -11.81 -2.31
C GLN A 36 -26.58 -10.35 -1.96
N ARG A 37 -27.66 -10.07 -1.22
CA ARG A 37 -27.93 -8.74 -0.66
C ARG A 37 -27.30 -8.60 0.71
N ILE A 38 -26.48 -7.57 0.90
CA ILE A 38 -25.80 -7.25 2.15
C ILE A 38 -26.26 -5.87 2.61
N ASN A 39 -26.98 -5.79 3.73
CA ASN A 39 -27.48 -4.53 4.28
C ASN A 39 -26.43 -3.87 5.17
N ALA A 40 -26.34 -2.53 5.15
CA ALA A 40 -25.46 -1.75 6.01
C ALA A 40 -26.00 -0.33 6.23
N SER A 41 -25.57 0.32 7.31
CA SER A 41 -25.94 1.71 7.65
C SER A 41 -25.12 2.74 6.90
N PHE A 42 -23.85 2.44 6.65
CA PHE A 42 -22.86 3.28 6.00
C PHE A 42 -22.10 2.49 4.92
N PHE A 43 -21.67 3.18 3.88
CA PHE A 43 -20.92 2.59 2.77
C PHE A 43 -19.69 3.44 2.50
N VAL A 44 -18.51 2.86 2.63
CA VAL A 44 -17.24 3.52 2.27
C VAL A 44 -16.73 2.85 1.00
N VAL A 45 -16.43 3.64 -0.01
CA VAL A 45 -15.99 3.17 -1.33
C VAL A 45 -14.79 3.97 -1.79
N GLU A 46 -13.85 3.34 -2.50
CA GLU A 46 -12.77 4.06 -3.15
C GLU A 46 -13.21 4.51 -4.56
N ASP A 47 -12.77 5.70 -4.98
CA ASP A 47 -13.16 6.37 -6.23
C ASP A 47 -13.19 5.46 -7.46
N SER A 48 -12.20 4.57 -7.63
CA SER A 48 -12.11 3.70 -8.81
C SER A 48 -13.24 2.69 -8.96
N TYR A 49 -13.98 2.39 -7.89
CA TYR A 49 -15.15 1.50 -7.93
C TYR A 49 -16.45 2.22 -8.35
N LEU A 50 -16.42 3.54 -8.47
CA LEU A 50 -17.57 4.31 -8.90
C LEU A 50 -17.75 4.24 -10.42
N SER A 51 -19.01 4.22 -10.86
CA SER A 51 -19.33 4.24 -12.28
C SER A 51 -19.05 5.60 -12.91
N GLU A 52 -18.74 5.61 -14.21
CA GLU A 52 -18.57 6.84 -15.01
C GLU A 52 -19.76 7.81 -14.91
N LYS A 53 -20.97 7.29 -14.64
CA LYS A 53 -22.17 8.14 -14.45
C LYS A 53 -22.07 9.01 -13.19
N ILE A 54 -21.54 8.45 -12.10
CA ILE A 54 -21.33 9.17 -10.84
C ILE A 54 -20.16 10.14 -11.00
N CYS A 55 -19.12 9.73 -11.72
CA CYS A 55 -17.90 10.53 -11.92
C CYS A 55 -17.96 11.48 -13.13
N LYS A 56 -19.14 11.69 -13.72
CA LYS A 56 -19.29 12.36 -15.03
C LYS A 56 -18.69 13.76 -15.08
N ASN A 57 -18.76 14.51 -13.98
CA ASN A 57 -18.32 15.91 -13.90
C ASN A 57 -16.91 16.05 -13.29
N ILE A 58 -16.20 14.95 -13.11
CA ILE A 58 -14.91 14.93 -12.41
C ILE A 58 -13.79 15.12 -13.40
N SER A 59 -12.91 16.08 -13.11
CA SER A 59 -11.63 16.24 -13.77
C SER A 59 -10.54 15.74 -12.82
N TYR A 60 -10.00 14.56 -13.11
CA TYR A 60 -8.95 13.97 -12.29
C TYR A 60 -7.59 14.61 -12.58
N ARG A 61 -6.79 14.77 -11.53
CA ARG A 61 -5.34 14.99 -11.68
C ARG A 61 -4.68 13.66 -12.03
N GLN A 62 -3.43 13.72 -12.45
CA GLN A 62 -2.62 12.54 -12.73
C GLN A 62 -1.26 12.70 -12.04
N ILE A 63 -0.68 11.57 -11.63
CA ILE A 63 0.66 11.47 -11.04
C ILE A 63 1.51 10.65 -12.00
N SER A 64 2.65 11.20 -12.40
CA SER A 64 3.63 10.54 -13.23
C SER A 64 4.57 9.74 -12.32
N ARG A 65 4.66 8.43 -12.57
CA ARG A 65 5.51 7.51 -11.81
C ARG A 65 6.49 6.79 -12.73
N ALA A 66 7.72 6.64 -12.28
CA ALA A 66 8.66 5.68 -12.84
C ALA A 66 9.20 4.79 -11.72
N VAL A 67 9.45 3.52 -12.07
CA VAL A 67 10.14 2.57 -11.20
C VAL A 67 11.31 1.99 -11.98
N LEU A 68 12.50 2.11 -11.41
CA LEU A 68 13.74 1.61 -12.01
C LEU A 68 14.36 0.57 -11.11
N ILE A 69 14.99 -0.44 -11.71
CA ILE A 69 15.96 -1.31 -11.05
C ILE A 69 17.33 -0.91 -11.56
N THR A 70 18.24 -0.56 -10.66
CA THR A 70 19.61 -0.14 -11.01
C THR A 70 20.65 -1.04 -10.35
N ASP A 71 21.87 -1.07 -10.92
CA ASP A 71 22.99 -1.89 -10.46
C ASP A 71 23.73 -1.30 -9.25
N ARG A 72 23.68 0.02 -9.08
CA ARG A 72 24.35 0.76 -7.99
C ARG A 72 23.54 1.99 -7.55
N SER A 73 23.95 2.59 -6.43
CA SER A 73 23.36 3.84 -5.91
C SER A 73 23.78 5.05 -6.74
N ILE A 74 22.91 6.07 -6.80
CA ILE A 74 23.21 7.39 -7.37
C ILE A 74 24.39 8.06 -6.66
N GLN A 75 24.54 7.84 -5.34
CA GLN A 75 25.68 8.34 -4.58
C GLN A 75 26.71 7.22 -4.41
N ASN A 76 27.85 7.35 -5.10
CA ASN A 76 28.96 6.43 -4.90
C ASN A 76 29.70 6.78 -3.59
N ASN A 77 29.17 6.30 -2.47
CA ASN A 77 29.82 6.39 -1.16
C ASN A 77 30.44 5.04 -0.82
N GLU A 78 31.78 4.98 -0.81
CA GLU A 78 32.61 3.81 -0.47
C GLU A 78 32.33 3.18 0.91
N SER A 79 31.51 3.83 1.75
CA SER A 79 31.33 3.47 3.16
C SER A 79 29.96 2.90 3.52
N SER A 80 28.93 2.97 2.65
CA SER A 80 27.71 2.18 2.87
C SER A 80 26.80 2.07 1.65
N ASP A 81 26.73 0.85 1.12
CA ASP A 81 25.88 0.42 0.03
C ASP A 81 24.40 0.26 0.46
N GLN A 82 24.10 0.49 1.75
CA GLN A 82 22.81 0.22 2.38
C GLN A 82 22.07 1.50 2.81
N GLN A 83 22.11 2.53 1.98
CA GLN A 83 21.42 3.79 2.24
C GLN A 83 20.03 3.82 1.58
N ILE A 84 19.10 4.53 2.22
CA ILE A 84 17.84 4.95 1.63
C ILE A 84 17.94 6.46 1.45
N SER A 85 17.71 6.92 0.23
CA SER A 85 17.96 8.31 -0.16
C SER A 85 16.72 8.93 -0.80
N ILE A 86 16.49 10.20 -0.49
CA ILE A 86 15.43 11.00 -1.11
C ILE A 86 16.07 12.20 -1.77
N LEU A 87 15.82 12.38 -3.06
CA LEU A 87 16.31 13.49 -3.85
C LEU A 87 15.13 14.27 -4.43
N THR A 88 15.17 15.59 -4.32
CA THR A 88 14.20 16.48 -4.96
C THR A 88 14.89 17.18 -6.12
N ILE A 89 14.44 16.89 -7.34
CA ILE A 89 14.91 17.52 -8.57
C ILE A 89 13.98 18.71 -8.87
N PRO A 90 14.47 19.96 -8.82
CA PRO A 90 13.65 21.13 -9.13
C PRO A 90 13.28 21.18 -10.62
N PRO A 91 12.21 21.90 -11.00
CA PRO A 91 11.84 22.09 -12.39
C PRO A 91 12.97 22.75 -13.19
N GLN A 92 13.30 22.21 -14.37
CA GLN A 92 14.29 22.83 -15.28
C GLN A 92 13.69 24.00 -16.07
N GLU A 93 12.41 23.89 -16.42
CA GLU A 93 11.67 24.91 -17.18
C GLU A 93 10.45 25.43 -16.43
N LYS A 94 10.02 26.65 -16.78
CA LYS A 94 8.84 27.26 -16.20
C LYS A 94 7.59 26.45 -16.57
N GLY A 95 6.88 25.96 -15.56
CA GLY A 95 5.64 25.20 -15.72
C GLY A 95 5.82 23.70 -15.53
N GLN A 96 7.04 23.17 -15.42
CA GLN A 96 7.27 21.78 -15.03
C GLN A 96 7.18 21.57 -13.50
N PRO A 97 6.77 20.38 -13.04
CA PRO A 97 6.77 20.04 -11.63
C PRO A 97 8.18 19.73 -11.12
N ALA A 98 8.39 19.81 -9.80
CA ALA A 98 9.53 19.17 -9.18
C ALA A 98 9.33 17.64 -9.20
N VAL A 99 10.42 16.88 -9.34
CA VAL A 99 10.41 15.42 -9.30
C VAL A 99 10.99 14.96 -7.96
N CYS A 100 10.26 14.13 -7.24
CA CYS A 100 10.75 13.44 -6.06
C CYS A 100 11.26 12.06 -6.48
N LEU A 101 12.51 11.78 -6.15
CA LEU A 101 13.17 10.50 -6.34
C LEU A 101 13.42 9.85 -4.97
N VAL A 102 13.04 8.59 -4.82
CA VAL A 102 13.34 7.77 -3.64
C VAL A 102 14.13 6.55 -4.10
N GLU A 103 15.36 6.43 -3.61
CA GLU A 103 16.23 5.27 -3.85
C GLU A 103 16.21 4.37 -2.62
N LEU A 104 16.01 3.07 -2.86
CA LEU A 104 15.88 2.06 -1.83
C LEU A 104 16.84 0.91 -2.13
N CYS A 105 17.65 0.55 -1.14
CA CYS A 105 18.58 -0.57 -1.24
C CYS A 105 17.96 -1.88 -0.70
N SER A 106 18.67 -2.99 -0.94
CA SER A 106 18.21 -4.32 -0.56
C SER A 106 17.95 -4.55 0.94
N SER A 107 18.51 -3.72 1.84
CA SER A 107 18.24 -3.81 3.28
C SER A 107 16.78 -3.43 3.64
N ALA A 108 16.09 -2.69 2.78
CA ALA A 108 14.66 -2.43 2.89
C ALA A 108 13.79 -3.65 2.52
N MET A 109 14.41 -4.76 2.06
CA MET A 109 13.76 -6.01 1.67
C MET A 109 12.79 -5.88 0.48
N ILE A 110 13.08 -4.97 -0.45
CA ILE A 110 12.22 -4.70 -1.63
C ILE A 110 12.87 -4.99 -2.98
N CYS A 111 14.19 -5.24 -3.00
CA CYS A 111 14.95 -5.58 -4.20
C CYS A 111 16.04 -6.61 -3.87
N MET A 112 16.57 -7.26 -4.90
CA MET A 112 17.66 -8.23 -4.76
C MET A 112 18.98 -7.55 -4.35
N LYS A 113 19.90 -8.32 -3.76
CA LYS A 113 21.24 -7.82 -3.41
C LYS A 113 21.92 -7.24 -4.66
N ASN A 114 22.75 -6.22 -4.44
CA ASN A 114 23.48 -5.50 -5.50
C ASN A 114 22.54 -4.87 -6.54
N THR A 115 21.31 -4.55 -6.15
CA THR A 115 20.40 -3.74 -6.94
C THR A 115 19.70 -2.72 -6.06
N TYR A 116 19.22 -1.66 -6.68
CA TYR A 116 18.45 -0.60 -6.02
C TYR A 116 17.12 -0.44 -6.72
N LEU A 117 16.07 -0.19 -5.95
CA LEU A 117 14.76 0.17 -6.46
C LEU A 117 14.60 1.68 -6.36
N VAL A 118 14.44 2.34 -7.51
CA VAL A 118 14.31 3.79 -7.59
C VAL A 118 12.90 4.14 -8.01
N HIS A 119 12.24 4.99 -7.23
CA HIS A 119 10.93 5.54 -7.54
C HIS A 119 11.05 7.02 -7.89
N LEU A 120 10.49 7.42 -9.03
CA LEU A 120 10.35 8.83 -9.40
C LEU A 120 8.86 9.21 -9.40
N THR A 121 8.54 10.39 -8.89
CA THR A 121 7.16 10.88 -8.75
C THR A 121 7.09 12.37 -9.03
N CYS A 122 6.11 12.78 -9.84
CA CYS A 122 5.71 14.18 -9.95
C CYS A 122 4.24 14.29 -10.37
N PRO A 123 3.58 15.46 -10.16
CA PRO A 123 2.33 15.78 -10.84
C PRO A 123 2.50 15.66 -12.36
N SER A 124 1.58 14.97 -13.04
CA SER A 124 1.69 14.80 -14.49
C SER A 124 1.37 16.08 -15.24
N ILE A 125 2.12 16.33 -16.31
CA ILE A 125 1.75 17.29 -17.36
C ILE A 125 1.36 16.53 -18.63
N GLN A 126 2.07 15.45 -18.93
CA GLN A 126 1.82 14.59 -20.08
C GLN A 126 1.86 13.11 -19.65
N THR A 127 2.48 12.24 -20.44
CA THR A 127 2.73 10.87 -20.01
C THR A 127 3.88 10.80 -19.01
N ALA A 128 3.87 9.80 -18.13
CA ALA A 128 4.94 9.63 -17.15
C ALA A 128 6.32 9.44 -17.80
N LYS A 129 6.38 8.89 -19.02
CA LYS A 129 7.64 8.75 -19.76
C LYS A 129 8.16 10.12 -20.21
N GLU A 130 7.32 10.95 -20.82
CA GLU A 130 7.71 12.31 -21.24
C GLU A 130 8.11 13.16 -20.04
N ASP A 131 7.36 13.06 -18.94
CA ASP A 131 7.62 13.86 -17.73
C ASP A 131 8.90 13.44 -16.99
N LEU A 132 9.35 12.19 -17.07
CA LEU A 132 10.42 11.66 -16.20
C LEU A 132 11.69 11.22 -16.93
N THR A 133 11.65 10.98 -18.25
CA THR A 133 12.82 10.47 -19.00
C THR A 133 14.03 11.38 -18.87
N HIS A 134 13.83 12.70 -18.91
CA HIS A 134 14.93 13.67 -18.76
C HIS A 134 15.69 13.53 -17.43
N VAL A 135 14.99 13.26 -16.31
CA VAL A 135 15.62 13.02 -15.01
C VAL A 135 16.37 11.69 -15.01
N VAL A 136 15.77 10.66 -15.62
CA VAL A 136 16.41 9.33 -15.70
C VAL A 136 17.70 9.39 -16.51
N GLU A 137 17.71 10.01 -17.68
CA GLU A 137 18.91 10.18 -18.51
C GLU A 137 19.96 11.08 -17.85
N GLN A 138 19.53 12.04 -17.02
CA GLN A 138 20.44 12.89 -16.26
C GLN A 138 21.19 12.10 -15.17
N LEU A 139 20.51 11.19 -14.46
CA LEU A 139 21.05 10.52 -13.28
C LEU A 139 21.59 9.10 -13.55
N PHE A 140 21.11 8.45 -14.61
CA PHE A 140 21.38 7.04 -14.89
C PHE A 140 21.89 6.82 -16.31
N SER A 141 22.60 5.70 -16.51
CA SER A 141 22.96 5.18 -17.81
C SER A 141 21.88 4.19 -18.29
N VAL A 142 21.26 4.49 -19.42
CA VAL A 142 20.25 3.64 -20.06
C VAL A 142 20.91 3.02 -21.30
N ALA A 143 21.84 2.08 -21.08
CA ALA A 143 22.78 1.66 -22.13
C ALA A 143 22.26 0.56 -23.06
N GLU A 144 22.66 0.68 -24.33
CA GLU A 144 23.37 -0.37 -25.08
C GLU A 144 24.61 0.29 -25.74
N THR A 145 25.51 0.89 -24.96
CA THR A 145 26.83 1.30 -25.48
C THR A 145 27.87 0.33 -24.95
N GLU A 146 28.08 -0.77 -25.67
CA GLU A 146 29.24 -1.63 -25.46
C GLU A 146 30.51 -0.85 -25.85
N GLY A 147 31.41 -0.61 -24.89
CA GLY A 147 32.81 -0.30 -25.19
C GLY A 147 33.41 1.01 -24.69
N GLU A 148 32.74 1.78 -23.83
CA GLU A 148 33.39 2.90 -23.14
C GLU A 148 33.95 2.42 -21.79
N GLU A 149 35.26 2.56 -21.61
CA GLU A 149 35.97 2.24 -20.37
C GLU A 149 35.31 2.97 -19.18
N GLU A 150 35.16 2.30 -18.04
CA GLU A 150 34.57 2.87 -16.83
C GLU A 150 35.37 4.08 -16.36
N GLU A 151 34.96 5.29 -16.75
CA GLU A 151 35.48 6.53 -16.19
C GLU A 151 35.06 6.66 -14.70
N GLU A 152 35.94 7.19 -13.86
CA GLU A 152 35.61 7.59 -12.49
C GLU A 152 34.43 8.59 -12.52
N GLY A 153 33.25 8.15 -12.07
CA GLY A 153 32.02 8.95 -12.10
C GLY A 153 30.92 8.40 -13.03
N ALA A 154 31.06 7.18 -13.55
CA ALA A 154 30.01 6.52 -14.34
C ALA A 154 28.65 6.48 -13.61
N LYS A 155 27.59 6.89 -14.32
CA LYS A 155 26.20 6.86 -13.82
C LYS A 155 25.76 5.40 -13.56
N PRO A 156 24.91 5.15 -12.55
CA PRO A 156 24.34 3.82 -12.35
C PRO A 156 23.56 3.34 -13.57
N GLN A 157 23.66 2.06 -13.89
CA GLN A 157 22.97 1.48 -15.05
C GLN A 157 21.53 1.13 -14.70
N VAL A 158 20.60 1.49 -15.58
CA VAL A 158 19.21 1.03 -15.52
C VAL A 158 19.11 -0.38 -16.09
N LEU A 159 18.81 -1.35 -15.24
CA LEU A 159 18.61 -2.76 -15.61
C LEU A 159 17.18 -3.00 -16.10
N TRP A 160 16.22 -2.28 -15.54
CA TRP A 160 14.81 -2.35 -15.90
C TRP A 160 14.10 -1.05 -15.55
N SER A 161 13.07 -0.69 -16.33
CA SER A 161 12.25 0.48 -16.05
C SER A 161 10.79 0.28 -16.44
N VAL A 162 9.89 0.93 -15.70
CA VAL A 162 8.48 1.12 -16.07
C VAL A 162 8.07 2.56 -15.81
N TYR A 163 7.22 3.10 -16.68
CA TYR A 163 6.63 4.42 -16.57
C TYR A 163 5.12 4.27 -16.66
N PHE A 164 4.38 4.92 -15.76
CA PHE A 164 2.92 4.90 -15.79
C PHE A 164 2.33 6.14 -15.12
N ASN A 165 1.16 6.55 -15.58
CA ASN A 165 0.36 7.58 -14.93
C ASN A 165 -0.63 6.92 -13.97
N MET A 166 -0.83 7.53 -12.81
CA MET A 166 -1.83 7.13 -11.83
C MET A 166 -2.86 8.25 -11.65
N ARG A 167 -4.14 7.90 -11.59
CA ARG A 167 -5.22 8.84 -11.28
C ARG A 167 -5.01 9.41 -9.86
N ASP A 168 -5.08 10.72 -9.74
CA ASP A 168 -5.15 11.42 -8.47
C ASP A 168 -6.56 12.00 -8.27
N SER A 169 -7.26 11.43 -7.28
CA SER A 169 -8.61 11.82 -6.85
C SER A 169 -8.62 12.49 -5.47
N SER A 170 -7.44 12.81 -4.91
CA SER A 170 -7.28 13.31 -3.54
C SER A 170 -7.86 14.71 -3.31
N SER A 171 -7.93 15.53 -4.36
CA SER A 171 -8.44 16.90 -4.27
C SER A 171 -9.94 17.04 -4.59
N LEU A 172 -10.67 15.93 -4.64
CA LEU A 172 -12.09 15.95 -5.04
C LEU A 172 -13.01 16.10 -3.85
N ASP A 173 -13.92 17.08 -3.96
CA ASP A 173 -15.00 17.24 -3.00
C ASP A 173 -16.17 16.31 -3.29
N ARG A 174 -16.91 15.96 -2.24
CA ARG A 174 -18.16 15.17 -2.33
C ARG A 174 -19.15 15.70 -3.38
N SER A 175 -19.25 17.02 -3.52
CA SER A 175 -20.14 17.70 -4.48
C SER A 175 -19.75 17.46 -5.94
N SER A 176 -18.54 16.97 -6.21
CA SER A 176 -18.07 16.62 -7.55
C SER A 176 -18.71 15.34 -8.08
N TYR A 177 -19.19 14.47 -7.19
CA TYR A 177 -19.84 13.21 -7.53
C TYR A 177 -21.35 13.40 -7.71
N ASP A 178 -21.89 12.90 -8.82
CA ASP A 178 -23.31 13.04 -9.12
C ASP A 178 -24.16 12.04 -8.31
N ASN A 179 -25.26 12.53 -7.76
CA ASN A 179 -26.29 11.72 -7.08
C ASN A 179 -25.78 10.80 -5.94
N LEU A 180 -24.70 11.17 -5.25
CA LEU A 180 -24.13 10.36 -4.17
C LEU A 180 -25.04 10.32 -2.92
N PRO A 181 -25.49 9.14 -2.46
CA PRO A 181 -26.33 9.00 -1.26
C PRO A 181 -25.65 9.53 -0.01
N SER A 182 -26.39 10.17 0.91
CA SER A 182 -25.80 10.88 2.06
C SER A 182 -25.00 9.99 3.02
N ASN A 183 -25.29 8.69 3.09
CA ASN A 183 -24.59 7.72 3.93
C ASN A 183 -23.52 6.90 3.18
N MET A 184 -23.06 7.42 2.05
CA MET A 184 -22.00 6.83 1.24
C MET A 184 -20.81 7.79 1.19
N TYR A 185 -19.64 7.33 1.60
CA TYR A 185 -18.40 8.09 1.69
C TYR A 185 -17.43 7.60 0.63
N VAL A 186 -16.74 8.54 -0.02
CA VAL A 186 -15.77 8.23 -1.08
C VAL A 186 -14.37 8.50 -0.55
N CYS A 187 -13.52 7.48 -0.60
CA CYS A 187 -12.09 7.61 -0.38
C CYS A 187 -11.39 7.88 -1.71
N SER A 188 -10.37 8.72 -1.68
CA SER A 188 -9.51 8.92 -2.83
C SER A 188 -8.50 7.78 -2.98
N GLY A 189 -7.89 7.68 -4.15
CA GLY A 189 -6.65 6.94 -4.33
C GLY A 189 -5.45 7.67 -3.71
N PRO A 190 -4.23 7.21 -4.00
CA PRO A 190 -3.00 7.87 -3.58
C PRO A 190 -2.88 9.30 -4.13
N ASP A 191 -2.33 10.21 -3.33
CA ASP A 191 -1.90 11.53 -3.77
C ASP A 191 -0.42 11.54 -4.18
N GLY A 192 0.05 12.65 -4.75
CA GLY A 192 1.43 12.82 -5.19
C GLY A 192 2.42 13.19 -4.08
N ALA A 193 2.00 13.17 -2.82
CA ALA A 193 2.81 13.58 -1.68
C ALA A 193 3.79 12.46 -1.24
N LEU A 194 4.84 12.83 -0.52
CA LEU A 194 5.79 11.88 0.07
C LEU A 194 5.19 11.14 1.29
N GLY A 195 4.34 11.82 2.05
CA GLY A 195 3.69 11.29 3.26
C GLY A 195 2.26 10.82 3.02
N ASN A 196 1.61 10.33 4.08
CA ASN A 196 0.25 9.77 4.02
C ASN A 196 -0.81 10.69 4.66
N ASP A 197 -0.51 11.96 4.90
CA ASP A 197 -1.37 12.89 5.63
C ASP A 197 -2.76 13.04 4.99
N CYS A 198 -2.85 12.99 3.66
CA CYS A 198 -4.12 13.05 2.96
C CYS A 198 -5.01 11.86 3.32
N ALA A 199 -4.46 10.64 3.25
CA ALA A 199 -5.18 9.41 3.57
C ALA A 199 -5.61 9.36 5.04
N VAL A 200 -4.72 9.75 5.98
CA VAL A 200 -5.03 9.76 7.41
C VAL A 200 -6.13 10.78 7.73
N ARG A 201 -6.01 12.02 7.23
CA ARG A 201 -7.03 13.06 7.45
C ARG A 201 -8.38 12.68 6.87
N GLN A 202 -8.41 12.06 5.69
CA GLN A 202 -9.67 11.61 5.08
C GLN A 202 -10.31 10.49 5.89
N ALA A 203 -9.53 9.50 6.35
CA ALA A 203 -10.03 8.41 7.17
C ALA A 203 -10.62 8.92 8.51
N GLU A 204 -9.93 9.84 9.17
CA GLU A 204 -10.39 10.47 10.41
C GLU A 204 -11.67 11.28 10.19
N ALA A 205 -11.73 12.08 9.13
CA ALA A 205 -12.92 12.87 8.80
C ALA A 205 -14.15 11.99 8.54
N ILE A 206 -13.99 10.93 7.73
CA ILE A 206 -15.07 9.96 7.45
C ILE A 206 -15.50 9.25 8.75
N PHE A 207 -14.55 8.84 9.58
CA PHE A 207 -14.85 8.18 10.85
C PHE A 207 -15.66 9.10 11.77
N GLN A 208 -15.27 10.36 11.92
CA GLN A 208 -15.98 11.33 12.76
C GLN A 208 -17.38 11.68 12.22
N GLU A 209 -17.58 11.65 10.90
CA GLU A 209 -18.93 11.77 10.33
C GLU A 209 -19.82 10.55 10.64
N MET A 210 -19.24 9.36 10.71
CA MET A 210 -19.96 8.11 11.02
C MET A 210 -20.19 7.91 12.53
N PHE A 211 -19.23 8.33 13.35
CA PHE A 211 -19.14 8.07 14.80
C PHE A 211 -18.62 9.30 15.56
N PRO A 212 -19.39 10.39 15.64
CA PRO A 212 -18.92 11.70 16.11
C PRO A 212 -18.55 11.79 17.60
N SER A 213 -18.85 10.75 18.38
CA SER A 213 -18.56 10.69 19.82
C SER A 213 -17.48 9.65 20.15
N GLU A 214 -16.92 9.00 19.15
CA GLU A 214 -15.93 7.94 19.31
C GLU A 214 -14.51 8.46 19.04
N GLU A 215 -13.53 7.84 19.69
CA GLU A 215 -12.12 8.12 19.47
C GLU A 215 -11.64 7.44 18.17
N PHE A 216 -10.79 8.15 17.40
CA PHE A 216 -10.26 7.62 16.16
C PHE A 216 -9.05 6.70 16.42
N CYS A 217 -9.24 5.40 16.20
CA CYS A 217 -8.22 4.35 16.32
C CYS A 217 -7.47 4.32 17.68
N PRO A 218 -8.18 4.20 18.82
CA PRO A 218 -7.52 4.05 20.11
C PRO A 218 -6.66 2.77 20.16
N PRO A 219 -5.61 2.73 21.00
CA PRO A 219 -4.83 1.51 21.19
C PRO A 219 -5.73 0.39 21.72
N PRO A 220 -5.51 -0.87 21.30
CA PRO A 220 -6.22 -2.00 21.88
C PRO A 220 -5.91 -2.08 23.38
N PRO A 221 -6.89 -2.41 24.24
CA PRO A 221 -6.62 -2.63 25.66
C PRO A 221 -5.65 -3.82 25.82
N ASN A 222 -4.55 -3.62 26.54
CA ASN A 222 -3.61 -4.69 26.83
C ASN A 222 -4.20 -5.59 27.94
N PRO A 223 -4.42 -6.89 27.70
CA PRO A 223 -4.97 -7.78 28.71
C PRO A 223 -4.09 -7.88 29.97
N GLU A 224 -2.78 -7.66 29.85
CA GLU A 224 -1.85 -7.69 30.98
C GLU A 224 -2.00 -6.48 31.93
N ASP A 225 -2.68 -5.41 31.49
CA ASP A 225 -2.94 -4.23 32.32
C ASP A 225 -4.14 -4.45 33.28
N ILE A 226 -4.87 -5.56 33.15
CA ILE A 226 -6.00 -5.91 34.01
C ILE A 226 -5.47 -6.54 35.30
N ILE A 227 -5.44 -5.77 36.40
CA ILE A 227 -5.10 -6.28 37.72
C ILE A 227 -6.29 -7.06 38.27
N TYR A 228 -6.11 -8.37 38.49
CA TYR A 228 -7.08 -9.20 39.20
C TYR A 228 -6.82 -9.10 40.71
N ASP A 229 -7.80 -8.65 41.49
CA ASP A 229 -7.76 -8.76 42.94
C ASP A 229 -7.74 -10.25 43.31
N GLY A 230 -6.61 -10.70 43.87
CA GLY A 230 -6.27 -12.11 44.09
C GLY A 230 -7.08 -12.89 45.13
N ASP A 231 -8.35 -12.53 45.36
CA ASP A 231 -9.25 -13.21 46.30
C ASP A 231 -10.45 -13.91 45.63
N GLY A 232 -10.49 -13.98 44.30
CA GLY A 232 -11.45 -14.79 43.55
C GLY A 232 -10.78 -16.02 42.95
N THR A 233 -11.22 -17.21 43.36
CA THR A 233 -10.90 -18.51 42.71
C THR A 233 -10.81 -18.37 41.19
N GLN A 234 -9.66 -18.71 40.61
CA GLN A 234 -9.44 -18.76 39.16
C GLN A 234 -10.60 -19.51 38.48
N PRO A 235 -11.28 -18.91 37.48
CA PRO A 235 -12.05 -19.68 36.52
C PRO A 235 -11.07 -20.59 35.75
N GLU A 236 -11.47 -21.83 35.52
CA GLU A 236 -10.68 -22.83 34.84
C GLU A 236 -10.14 -22.32 33.48
N ASP A 237 -8.85 -22.59 33.27
CA ASP A 237 -8.05 -22.30 32.08
C ASP A 237 -8.79 -22.70 30.78
N PRO A 238 -8.96 -21.80 29.80
CA PRO A 238 -9.52 -22.15 28.49
C PRO A 238 -8.45 -22.85 27.63
N GLY A 239 -7.99 -24.02 28.08
CA GLY A 239 -7.45 -25.11 27.25
C GLY A 239 -6.52 -24.76 26.09
N PHE A 240 -5.59 -23.81 26.26
CA PHE A 240 -4.57 -23.50 25.25
C PHE A 240 -3.16 -23.61 25.85
N SER A 241 -2.83 -24.79 26.39
CA SER A 241 -1.46 -25.12 26.77
C SER A 241 -0.66 -25.61 25.56
N SER A 242 0.28 -24.80 25.10
CA SER A 242 1.40 -25.27 24.27
C SER A 242 2.27 -26.23 25.10
N PRO A 243 2.76 -27.35 24.55
CA PRO A 243 3.49 -28.34 25.33
C PRO A 243 4.85 -27.80 25.77
N SER A 244 5.10 -27.84 27.08
CA SER A 244 6.37 -27.49 27.69
C SER A 244 7.48 -28.47 27.29
N GLU A 245 8.60 -27.92 26.83
CA GLU A 245 9.89 -28.59 26.76
C GLU A 245 10.34 -28.94 28.18
N ASP A 246 10.36 -30.24 28.50
CA ASP A 246 11.50 -30.93 29.12
C ASP A 246 11.05 -32.24 29.77
N LYS A 247 11.37 -33.36 29.10
CA LYS A 247 12.03 -34.52 29.70
C LYS A 247 12.25 -35.59 28.63
N ALA A 248 13.51 -35.69 28.19
CA ALA A 248 13.99 -36.80 27.40
C ALA A 248 13.92 -38.10 28.22
N GLU A 249 12.95 -38.95 27.93
CA GLU A 249 12.99 -40.37 28.29
C GLU A 249 13.61 -41.18 27.13
N LYS A 250 14.67 -41.92 27.47
CA LYS A 250 15.45 -42.78 26.58
C LYS A 250 14.58 -43.91 26.03
N VAL A 251 14.55 -44.06 24.70
CA VAL A 251 14.02 -45.25 24.01
C VAL A 251 15.20 -45.98 23.33
N PRO A 252 15.31 -47.32 23.42
CA PRO A 252 16.49 -48.04 22.94
C PRO A 252 16.50 -48.20 21.41
N GLU A 253 17.68 -48.02 20.81
CA GLU A 253 17.95 -48.20 19.38
C GLU A 253 17.67 -49.64 18.93
N LYS A 254 16.76 -49.82 17.97
CA LYS A 254 16.71 -51.01 17.11
C LYS A 254 17.32 -50.68 15.76
N LYS A 255 18.47 -51.29 15.47
CA LYS A 255 19.08 -51.36 14.14
C LYS A 255 18.09 -51.98 13.15
N LEU A 256 17.82 -51.29 12.05
CA LEU A 256 17.21 -51.85 10.85
C LEU A 256 18.28 -51.82 9.75
N GLU A 257 18.70 -53.01 9.33
CA GLU A 257 19.53 -53.23 8.15
C GLU A 257 18.72 -52.91 6.89
N GLU A 258 19.26 -52.04 6.03
CA GLU A 258 18.75 -51.79 4.68
C GLU A 258 19.05 -53.00 3.78
N ARG A 259 18.04 -53.48 3.06
CA ARG A 259 18.25 -54.31 1.85
C ARG A 259 17.86 -53.51 0.62
N PRO A 260 18.65 -53.56 -0.47
CA PRO A 260 18.38 -52.81 -1.69
C PRO A 260 17.25 -53.48 -2.51
N PRO A 261 16.60 -52.71 -3.40
CA PRO A 261 15.48 -53.20 -4.20
C PRO A 261 15.95 -54.08 -5.36
N GLU A 262 15.21 -55.15 -5.63
CA GLU A 262 15.34 -55.97 -6.85
C GLU A 262 14.54 -55.32 -8.01
N GLU A 263 15.05 -55.53 -9.23
CA GLU A 263 14.70 -54.91 -10.52
C GLU A 263 13.22 -54.89 -10.91
#